data_AF-A0A359LLM2-F1
#
_entry.id   AF-A0A359LLM2-F1
#
_cell.length_a   1.000
_cell.length_b   1.000
_cell.length_c   1.000
_cell.angle_alpha   90.00
_cell.angle_beta   90.00
_cell.angle_gamma   90.00
#
_symmetry.space_group_name_H-M   'P 1'
#
loop_
_entity.id
_entity.type
_entity.pdbx_description
1 polymer ?
#
loop_
_entity_poly.entity_id
_entity_poly.type
_entity_poly.pdbx_seq_one_letter_code
_entity_poly.pdbx_strand_id
1 'polypeptide(L)'
;MKVWEKLISISKILLIISAIFFLTSCSGIIPETELTNQESNLLTSSFLTENDYKAKTGSVYLEVPYQKYAGTNWCLPASGAMTLNYFGVQVTQQELAQEIIKPDGLGDIYKMVKFAKDLGFEASFTVLTLEEIEEYLYNQVPLIAIQKYKETNSLAHARVIVGFDAEKKEIVTNDPTIGKDYTISYDQFMNLNLTANPKYSMAIVISPGVL
;
A
#
# COMPACT_ATOMS: atom_id res chain seq x y z
N MET A 1 22.01 52.30 -14.36
CA MET A 1 20.96 53.34 -14.27
C MET A 1 19.75 52.73 -13.58
N LYS A 2 19.42 53.23 -12.37
CA LYS A 2 18.09 53.34 -11.70
C LYS A 2 17.20 52.08 -11.75
N VAL A 3 17.03 51.25 -10.71
CA VAL A 3 16.63 51.53 -9.32
C VAL A 3 15.40 52.46 -9.27
N TRP A 4 14.22 51.83 -9.06
CA TRP A 4 12.94 52.35 -8.54
C TRP A 4 12.01 53.06 -9.54
N GLU A 5 10.81 52.48 -9.72
CA GLU A 5 9.51 53.11 -9.36
C GLU A 5 8.33 52.20 -9.75
N LYS A 6 7.84 51.43 -8.79
CA LYS A 6 6.39 51.22 -8.61
C LYS A 6 6.11 50.79 -7.18
N LEU A 7 6.37 51.74 -6.29
CA LEU A 7 5.86 51.75 -4.93
C LEU A 7 4.55 52.56 -4.97
N ILE A 8 3.61 52.14 -4.12
CA ILE A 8 2.51 52.93 -3.54
C ILE A 8 1.18 52.90 -4.30
N SER A 9 0.31 52.02 -3.82
CA SER A 9 -1.03 52.42 -3.39
C SER A 9 -1.49 51.54 -2.21
N ILE A 10 -1.16 52.00 -0.99
CA ILE A 10 -2.07 52.09 0.17
C ILE A 10 -2.61 50.73 0.67
N SER A 11 -1.97 50.02 1.61
CA SER A 11 -1.80 50.31 3.04
C SER A 11 -3.06 50.80 3.75
N LYS A 12 -3.47 50.05 4.79
CA LYS A 12 -4.37 50.35 5.91
C LYS A 12 -5.74 49.65 5.85
N ILE A 13 -5.93 48.71 6.76
CA ILE A 13 -7.03 48.54 7.74
C ILE A 13 -6.66 47.25 8.48
N LEU A 14 -5.67 47.28 9.38
CA LEU A 14 -5.77 47.64 10.80
C LEU A 14 -6.87 46.88 11.57
N LEU A 15 -6.41 45.87 12.31
CA LEU A 15 -6.98 45.36 13.56
C LEU A 15 -7.63 46.49 14.38
N ILE A 16 -8.92 46.35 14.68
CA ILE A 16 -9.53 47.02 15.82
C ILE A 16 -10.27 45.99 16.65
N ILE A 17 -9.61 45.63 17.75
CA ILE A 17 -10.21 45.06 18.95
C ILE A 17 -11.17 46.11 19.51
N SER A 18 -12.43 45.74 19.70
CA SER A 18 -13.38 46.51 20.48
C SER A 18 -14.07 45.56 21.46
N ALA A 19 -13.43 45.38 22.61
CA ALA A 19 -14.11 44.96 23.82
C ALA A 19 -15.04 46.09 24.26
N ILE A 20 -16.35 45.81 24.27
CA ILE A 20 -17.31 46.58 25.05
C ILE A 20 -17.90 45.61 26.08
N PHE A 21 -17.35 45.72 27.29
CA PHE A 21 -18.02 45.37 28.53
C PHE A 21 -18.91 46.57 28.91
N PHE A 22 -20.19 46.35 29.25
CA PHE A 22 -20.87 46.88 30.45
C PHE A 22 -22.37 46.50 30.46
N LEU A 23 -22.65 45.45 31.24
CA LEU A 23 -23.70 45.27 32.27
C LEU A 23 -25.17 45.70 32.09
N THR A 24 -26.02 44.79 32.61
CA THR A 24 -27.41 44.89 33.11
C THR A 24 -28.52 44.71 32.05
N SER A 25 -29.55 43.89 32.25
CA SER A 25 -30.27 43.60 33.49
C SER A 25 -30.88 42.19 33.52
N CYS A 26 -31.05 41.67 34.75
CA CYS A 26 -31.68 40.40 35.09
C CYS A 26 -33.15 40.36 34.67
N SER A 27 -33.61 39.21 34.16
CA SER A 27 -34.84 38.50 34.59
C SER A 27 -35.07 37.29 33.71
N GLY A 28 -35.14 36.10 34.30
CA GLY A 28 -35.50 34.89 33.57
C GLY A 28 -35.15 33.63 34.35
N ILE A 29 -36.13 33.14 35.08
CA ILE A 29 -36.14 31.99 35.99
C ILE A 29 -35.78 30.67 35.28
N ILE A 30 -35.12 29.78 36.03
CA ILE A 30 -34.71 28.39 35.72
C ILE A 30 -35.96 27.50 35.48
N PRO A 31 -35.86 26.48 34.61
CA PRO A 31 -35.95 25.12 35.17
C PRO A 31 -34.78 24.25 34.71
N GLU A 32 -34.22 23.52 35.68
CA GLU A 32 -33.34 22.37 35.45
C GLU A 32 -34.12 21.35 34.62
N THR A 33 -33.59 21.03 33.45
CA THR A 33 -33.93 19.79 32.75
C THR A 33 -32.68 18.96 32.67
N GLU A 34 -32.69 17.87 33.41
CA GLU A 34 -31.73 16.77 33.36
C GLU A 34 -31.47 16.37 31.90
N LEU A 35 -30.25 16.64 31.41
CA LEU A 35 -29.75 16.01 30.19
C LEU A 35 -28.75 14.94 30.58
N THR A 36 -29.35 13.77 30.68
CA THR A 36 -28.81 12.42 30.76
C THR A 36 -27.57 12.20 29.89
N ASN A 37 -26.59 11.54 30.51
CA ASN A 37 -25.54 10.69 29.93
C ASN A 37 -25.75 10.32 28.44
N GLN A 38 -25.16 11.10 27.53
CA GLN A 38 -24.98 10.65 26.14
C GLN A 38 -23.73 11.19 25.43
N GLU A 39 -22.73 11.70 26.18
CA GLU A 39 -21.45 12.13 25.60
C GLU A 39 -20.30 11.13 25.77
N SER A 40 -20.50 9.97 26.41
CA SER A 40 -19.44 8.98 26.62
C SER A 40 -19.21 8.00 25.47
N ASN A 41 -19.99 8.07 24.38
CA ASN A 41 -19.95 7.08 23.29
C ASN A 41 -19.46 7.62 21.93
N LEU A 42 -19.10 8.91 21.83
CA LEU A 42 -18.59 9.49 20.57
C LEU A 42 -17.08 9.74 20.54
N LEU A 43 -16.38 9.60 21.67
CA LEU A 43 -14.91 9.78 21.76
C LEU A 43 -14.14 8.46 21.86
N THR A 44 -14.84 7.32 21.81
CA THR A 44 -14.25 5.98 21.94
C THR A 44 -13.88 5.34 20.59
N SER A 45 -14.21 5.96 19.46
CA SER A 45 -13.89 5.42 18.13
C SER A 45 -12.61 5.98 17.50
N SER A 46 -11.87 6.87 18.19
CA SER A 46 -10.66 7.51 17.65
C SER A 46 -9.36 7.16 18.39
N PHE A 47 -9.40 6.18 19.30
CA PHE A 47 -8.19 5.57 19.87
C PHE A 47 -8.26 4.07 19.60
N LEU A 48 -7.97 3.69 18.35
CA LEU A 48 -7.42 2.36 18.11
C LEU A 48 -6.04 2.36 18.78
N THR A 49 -6.00 1.87 20.01
CA THR A 49 -4.75 1.58 20.70
C THR A 49 -3.96 0.62 19.82
N GLU A 50 -2.68 0.92 19.61
CA GLU A 50 -1.64 0.13 18.91
C GLU A 50 -1.46 -1.31 19.43
N ASN A 51 -2.33 -1.77 20.34
CA ASN A 51 -2.11 -2.91 21.22
C ASN A 51 -3.13 -4.05 21.11
N ASP A 52 -4.07 -4.02 20.14
CA ASP A 52 -5.11 -5.07 20.02
C ASP A 52 -5.15 -5.82 18.67
N TYR A 53 -4.13 -5.68 17.81
CA TYR A 53 -3.93 -6.68 16.74
C TYR A 53 -3.21 -7.89 17.32
N LYS A 54 -3.98 -8.77 17.96
CA LYS A 54 -3.57 -10.15 18.24
C LYS A 54 -3.09 -10.75 16.92
N ALA A 55 -1.80 -11.09 16.82
CA ALA A 55 -1.22 -11.75 15.66
C ALA A 55 -2.20 -12.80 15.15
N LYS A 56 -2.69 -12.62 13.91
CA LYS A 56 -3.76 -13.45 13.38
C LYS A 56 -3.18 -14.85 13.21
N THR A 57 -3.49 -15.74 14.15
CA THR A 57 -3.01 -17.11 14.15
C THR A 57 -3.56 -17.80 12.91
N GLY A 58 -2.69 -18.27 12.02
CA GLY A 58 -3.10 -18.96 10.81
C GLY A 58 -2.00 -19.01 9.77
N SER A 59 -2.26 -19.79 8.73
CA SER A 59 -1.44 -19.86 7.53
C SER A 59 -2.38 -19.74 6.34
N VAL A 60 -1.96 -19.01 5.32
CA VAL A 60 -2.68 -18.89 4.05
C VAL A 60 -1.78 -19.40 2.94
N TYR A 61 -2.36 -20.12 2.00
CA TYR A 61 -1.71 -20.50 0.75
C TYR A 61 -2.71 -20.35 -0.40
N LEU A 62 -2.32 -19.60 -1.42
CA LEU A 62 -3.09 -19.35 -2.63
C LEU A 62 -2.49 -20.18 -3.76
N GLU A 63 -3.33 -20.93 -4.48
CA GLU A 63 -2.92 -21.77 -5.62
C GLU A 63 -2.64 -20.94 -6.88
N VAL A 64 -1.67 -20.03 -6.79
CA VAL A 64 -1.23 -19.20 -7.91
C VAL A 64 -0.46 -20.06 -8.92
N PRO A 65 -0.82 -20.04 -10.22
CA PRO A 65 -0.17 -20.87 -11.23
C PRO A 65 1.27 -20.41 -11.44
N TYR A 66 2.23 -21.24 -11.03
CA TYR A 66 3.66 -20.91 -11.14
C TYR A 66 4.12 -20.82 -12.60
N GLN A 67 4.97 -19.83 -12.89
CA GLN A 67 5.66 -19.67 -14.15
C GLN A 67 7.11 -19.22 -13.93
N LYS A 68 8.05 -19.95 -14.55
CA LYS A 68 9.45 -19.51 -14.67
C LYS A 68 9.55 -18.36 -15.66
N TYR A 69 10.49 -17.42 -15.47
CA TYR A 69 10.72 -16.37 -16.47
C TYR A 69 11.06 -16.96 -17.85
N ALA A 70 10.51 -16.37 -18.92
CA ALA A 70 10.71 -16.80 -20.29
C ALA A 70 11.75 -15.95 -21.06
N GLY A 71 12.22 -14.85 -20.48
CA GLY A 71 13.20 -13.95 -21.10
C GLY A 71 14.11 -13.25 -20.09
N THR A 72 15.17 -12.62 -20.59
CA THR A 72 16.12 -11.85 -19.76
C THR A 72 15.40 -10.71 -19.07
N ASN A 73 15.58 -10.58 -17.75
CA ASN A 73 14.91 -9.57 -16.89
C ASN A 73 13.38 -9.66 -16.87
N TRP A 74 12.78 -10.80 -17.25
CA TRP A 74 11.33 -10.98 -17.27
C TRP A 74 10.73 -11.43 -15.93
N CYS A 75 11.37 -11.11 -14.80
CA CYS A 75 10.79 -11.42 -13.49
C CYS A 75 9.46 -10.69 -13.25
N LEU A 76 9.33 -9.43 -13.71
CA LEU A 76 8.07 -8.68 -13.61
C LEU A 76 6.98 -9.22 -14.56
N PRO A 77 7.23 -9.44 -15.87
CA PRO A 77 6.29 -10.14 -16.74
C PRO A 77 5.84 -11.51 -16.23
N ALA A 78 6.76 -12.34 -15.72
CA ALA A 78 6.43 -13.63 -15.13
C ALA A 78 5.53 -13.48 -13.91
N SER A 79 5.87 -12.58 -12.98
CA SER A 79 5.06 -12.34 -11.77
C SER A 79 3.68 -11.77 -12.11
N GLY A 80 3.60 -10.87 -13.09
CA GLY A 80 2.34 -10.34 -13.61
C GLY A 80 1.45 -11.43 -14.23
N ALA A 81 2.01 -12.31 -15.06
CA ALA A 81 1.28 -13.41 -15.67
C ALA A 81 0.76 -14.40 -14.62
N MET A 82 1.59 -14.76 -13.62
CA MET A 82 1.15 -15.61 -12.51
C MET A 82 -0.05 -14.99 -11.77
N THR A 83 0.05 -13.70 -11.43
CA THR A 83 -0.97 -12.97 -10.65
C THR A 83 -2.28 -12.82 -11.44
N LEU A 84 -2.22 -12.44 -12.72
CA LEU A 84 -3.42 -12.27 -13.55
C LEU A 84 -4.09 -13.61 -13.87
N ASN A 85 -3.30 -14.66 -14.14
CA ASN A 85 -3.85 -16.00 -14.37
C ASN A 85 -4.52 -16.57 -13.13
N TYR A 86 -4.07 -16.22 -11.92
CA TYR A 86 -4.77 -16.59 -10.69
C TYR A 86 -6.21 -16.02 -10.63
N PHE A 87 -6.42 -14.81 -11.16
CA PHE A 87 -7.75 -14.23 -11.31
C PHE A 87 -8.50 -14.70 -12.57
N GLY A 88 -7.99 -15.73 -13.26
CA GLY A 88 -8.63 -16.32 -14.44
C GLY A 88 -8.40 -15.56 -15.76
N VAL A 89 -7.56 -14.53 -15.76
CA VAL A 89 -7.21 -13.79 -16.98
C VAL A 89 -5.95 -14.40 -17.58
N GLN A 90 -6.11 -15.10 -18.70
CA GLN A 90 -5.03 -15.84 -19.37
C GLN A 90 -4.08 -14.89 -20.11
N VAL A 91 -3.13 -14.30 -19.39
CA VAL A 91 -2.10 -13.42 -19.94
C VAL A 91 -0.76 -14.15 -19.99
N THR A 92 -0.08 -14.05 -21.13
CA THR A 92 1.26 -14.61 -21.32
C THR A 92 2.34 -13.62 -20.90
N GLN A 93 3.54 -14.14 -20.56
CA GLN A 93 4.69 -13.29 -20.31
C GLN A 93 5.11 -12.46 -21.52
N GLN A 94 4.88 -12.98 -22.74
CA GLN A 94 5.23 -12.29 -23.97
C GLN A 94 4.36 -11.06 -24.19
N GLU A 95 3.05 -11.18 -23.98
CA GLU A 95 2.11 -10.04 -24.04
C GLU A 95 2.49 -8.97 -23.01
N LEU A 96 2.73 -9.39 -21.76
CA LEU A 96 3.20 -8.45 -20.73
C LEU A 96 4.54 -7.81 -21.10
N ALA A 97 5.50 -8.59 -21.60
CA ALA A 97 6.81 -8.07 -21.92
C ALA A 97 6.77 -7.02 -23.05
N GLN A 98 5.89 -7.19 -24.05
CA GLN A 98 5.69 -6.21 -25.10
C GLN A 98 5.20 -4.86 -24.57
N GLU A 99 4.37 -4.89 -23.52
CA GLU A 99 3.80 -3.68 -22.93
C GLU A 99 4.74 -3.04 -21.90
N ILE A 100 5.29 -3.84 -20.98
CA ILE A 100 5.89 -3.36 -19.73
C ILE A 100 7.41 -3.35 -19.74
N ILE A 101 8.10 -3.99 -20.70
CA ILE A 101 9.56 -3.90 -20.78
C ILE A 101 9.96 -2.57 -21.42
N LYS A 102 10.87 -1.85 -20.78
CA LYS A 102 11.44 -0.61 -21.29
C LYS A 102 12.49 -0.87 -22.37
N PRO A 103 12.89 0.15 -23.16
CA PRO A 103 13.99 0.02 -24.12
C PRO A 103 15.32 -0.44 -23.51
N ASP A 104 15.53 -0.22 -22.21
CA ASP A 104 16.71 -0.70 -21.45
C ASP A 104 16.61 -2.19 -21.04
N GLY A 105 15.52 -2.87 -21.38
CA GLY A 105 15.27 -4.27 -21.07
C GLY A 105 14.75 -4.54 -19.65
N LEU A 106 14.50 -3.52 -18.84
CA LEU A 106 13.97 -3.67 -17.48
C LEU A 106 12.44 -3.53 -17.45
N GLY A 107 11.80 -4.25 -16.52
CA GLY A 107 10.36 -4.12 -16.28
C GLY A 107 9.98 -2.75 -15.73
N ASP A 108 8.90 -2.19 -16.25
CA ASP A 108 8.28 -0.95 -15.79
C ASP A 108 7.09 -1.24 -14.87
N ILE A 109 7.24 -0.91 -13.60
CA ILE A 109 6.23 -1.12 -12.55
C ILE A 109 4.95 -0.35 -12.86
N TYR A 110 5.05 0.89 -13.33
CA TYR A 110 3.87 1.72 -13.57
C TYR A 110 3.11 1.25 -14.81
N LYS A 111 3.82 0.75 -15.83
CA LYS A 111 3.15 0.09 -16.95
C LYS A 111 2.48 -1.21 -16.54
N MET A 112 3.06 -2.01 -15.64
CA MET A 112 2.40 -3.20 -15.09
C MET A 112 1.09 -2.83 -14.36
N VAL A 113 1.13 -1.80 -13.51
CA VAL A 113 -0.06 -1.28 -12.83
C VAL A 113 -1.10 -0.81 -13.85
N LYS A 114 -0.68 -0.04 -14.86
CA LYS A 114 -1.58 0.46 -15.91
C LYS A 114 -2.20 -0.70 -16.69
N PHE A 115 -1.41 -1.69 -17.09
CA PHE A 115 -1.88 -2.86 -17.81
C PHE A 115 -2.99 -3.59 -17.04
N ALA A 116 -2.80 -3.81 -15.73
CA ALA A 116 -3.83 -4.40 -14.88
C ALA A 116 -5.11 -3.54 -14.81
N LYS A 117 -4.97 -2.21 -14.71
CA LYS A 117 -6.13 -1.28 -14.73
C LYS A 117 -6.87 -1.30 -16.06
N ASP A 118 -6.16 -1.36 -17.17
CA ASP A 118 -6.76 -1.42 -18.51
C ASP A 118 -7.56 -2.73 -18.70
N LEU A 119 -7.25 -3.78 -17.94
CA LEU A 119 -8.02 -5.02 -17.85
C LEU A 119 -9.21 -4.96 -16.87
N GLY A 120 -9.42 -3.85 -16.18
CA GLY A 120 -10.53 -3.64 -15.24
C GLY A 120 -10.23 -4.01 -13.79
N PHE A 121 -8.97 -4.28 -13.43
CA PHE A 121 -8.58 -4.50 -12.03
C PHE A 121 -8.34 -3.18 -11.30
N GLU A 122 -8.55 -3.21 -9.98
CA GLU A 122 -7.92 -2.23 -9.10
C GLU A 122 -6.44 -2.61 -8.96
N ALA A 123 -5.55 -1.66 -9.24
CA ALA A 123 -4.12 -1.91 -9.15
C ALA A 123 -3.33 -0.70 -8.65
N SER A 124 -2.29 -0.96 -7.86
CA SER A 124 -1.42 0.08 -7.33
C SER A 124 0.01 -0.44 -7.12
N PHE A 125 0.96 0.47 -7.13
CA PHE A 125 2.30 0.24 -6.59
C PHE A 125 2.40 0.97 -5.25
N THR A 126 2.67 0.23 -4.19
CA THR A 126 2.60 0.74 -2.82
C THR A 126 3.68 0.09 -1.94
N VAL A 127 3.72 0.49 -0.67
CA VAL A 127 4.52 -0.14 0.37
C VAL A 127 3.59 -0.72 1.43
N LEU A 128 3.87 -1.93 1.90
CA LEU A 128 3.03 -2.68 2.84
C LEU A 128 3.84 -3.18 4.03
N THR A 129 3.25 -3.24 5.22
CA THR A 129 3.79 -4.01 6.33
C THR A 129 3.52 -5.51 6.15
N LEU A 130 4.12 -6.36 7.00
CA LEU A 130 3.82 -7.79 6.99
C LEU A 130 2.33 -8.05 7.28
N GLU A 131 1.75 -7.31 8.23
CA GLU A 131 0.35 -7.45 8.61
C GLU A 131 -0.59 -7.11 7.44
N GLU A 132 -0.29 -6.06 6.68
CA GLU A 132 -1.05 -5.70 5.49
C GLU A 132 -0.89 -6.75 4.38
N ILE A 133 0.31 -7.31 4.21
CA ILE A 133 0.55 -8.44 3.28
C ILE A 133 -0.31 -9.65 3.65
N GLU A 134 -0.32 -10.05 4.93
CA GLU A 134 -1.15 -11.14 5.41
C GLU A 134 -2.63 -10.88 5.16
N GLU A 135 -3.11 -9.65 5.38
CA GLU A 135 -4.49 -9.25 5.13
C GLU A 135 -4.91 -9.42 3.67
N TYR A 136 -4.08 -8.99 2.72
CA TYR A 136 -4.35 -9.22 1.29
C TYR A 136 -4.45 -10.72 0.98
N LEU A 137 -3.54 -11.53 1.52
CA LEU A 137 -3.54 -12.97 1.29
C LEU A 137 -4.79 -13.64 1.87
N TYR A 138 -5.21 -13.25 3.08
CA TYR A 138 -6.49 -13.70 3.66
C TYR A 138 -7.68 -13.39 2.76
N ASN A 139 -7.65 -12.24 2.10
CA ASN A 139 -8.68 -11.80 1.14
C ASN A 139 -8.49 -12.40 -0.26
N GLN A 140 -7.70 -13.48 -0.41
CA GLN A 140 -7.45 -14.18 -1.67
C GLN A 140 -6.78 -13.29 -2.73
N VAL A 141 -5.98 -12.30 -2.32
CA VAL A 141 -5.23 -11.41 -3.21
C VAL A 141 -3.73 -11.72 -3.11
N PRO A 142 -3.13 -12.42 -4.11
CA PRO A 142 -1.68 -12.52 -4.18
C PRO A 142 -1.05 -11.17 -4.52
N LEU A 143 0.20 -10.98 -4.12
CA LEU A 143 0.92 -9.72 -4.24
C LEU A 143 2.21 -9.90 -5.03
N ILE A 144 2.62 -8.92 -5.82
CA ILE A 144 3.93 -8.95 -6.47
C ILE A 144 4.91 -8.12 -5.64
N ALA A 145 5.81 -8.77 -4.91
CA ALA A 145 6.84 -8.09 -4.14
C ALA A 145 7.94 -7.57 -5.08
N ILE A 146 8.35 -6.30 -4.88
CA ILE A 146 9.44 -5.66 -5.61
C ILE A 146 10.61 -5.46 -4.64
N GLN A 147 11.64 -6.27 -4.79
CA GLN A 147 12.69 -6.42 -3.79
C GLN A 147 14.07 -6.55 -4.44
N LYS A 148 15.12 -6.57 -3.65
CA LYS A 148 16.43 -7.09 -4.05
C LYS A 148 16.29 -8.57 -4.40
N TYR A 149 17.11 -9.04 -5.34
CA TYR A 149 17.15 -10.46 -5.68
C TYR A 149 17.55 -11.33 -4.47
N LYS A 150 18.59 -10.90 -3.74
CA LYS A 150 19.07 -11.46 -2.46
C LYS A 150 19.83 -10.39 -1.70
N GLU A 151 20.08 -10.55 -0.40
CA GLU A 151 20.78 -9.53 0.41
C GLU A 151 22.15 -9.12 -0.16
N THR A 152 22.87 -10.08 -0.75
CA THR A 152 24.19 -9.86 -1.38
C THR A 152 24.13 -9.38 -2.83
N ASN A 153 22.93 -9.21 -3.40
CA ASN A 153 22.73 -8.74 -4.77
C ASN A 153 21.51 -7.81 -4.83
N SER A 154 21.80 -6.51 -4.92
CA SER A 154 20.81 -5.44 -4.91
C SER A 154 20.06 -5.23 -6.23
N LEU A 155 20.27 -6.08 -7.24
CA LEU A 155 19.45 -6.03 -8.46
C LEU A 155 17.98 -6.18 -8.10
N ALA A 156 17.15 -5.28 -8.64
CA ALA A 156 15.71 -5.31 -8.45
C ALA A 156 15.13 -6.60 -9.06
N HIS A 157 14.19 -7.19 -8.34
CA HIS A 157 13.58 -8.48 -8.65
C HIS A 157 12.11 -8.46 -8.26
N ALA A 158 11.31 -9.22 -9.01
CA ALA A 158 9.89 -9.39 -8.76
C ALA A 158 9.59 -10.86 -8.47
N ARG A 159 8.83 -11.12 -7.41
CA ARG A 159 8.33 -12.44 -7.02
C ARG A 159 6.88 -12.30 -6.53
N VAL A 160 6.07 -13.36 -6.66
CA VAL A 160 4.68 -13.33 -6.22
C VAL A 160 4.60 -13.91 -4.81
N ILE A 161 4.06 -13.16 -3.86
CA ILE A 161 3.68 -13.65 -2.55
C ILE A 161 2.39 -14.44 -2.70
N VAL A 162 2.43 -15.72 -2.33
CA VAL A 162 1.30 -16.64 -2.48
C VAL A 162 0.77 -17.15 -1.15
N GLY A 163 1.48 -16.89 -0.06
CA GLY A 163 1.07 -17.36 1.24
C GLY A 163 1.99 -16.94 2.37
N PHE A 164 1.60 -17.32 3.57
CA PHE A 164 2.40 -17.15 4.77
C PHE A 164 2.04 -18.22 5.80
N ASP A 165 2.94 -18.43 6.76
CA ASP A 165 2.74 -19.22 7.97
C ASP A 165 3.12 -18.36 9.17
N ALA A 166 2.13 -17.89 9.93
CA ALA A 166 2.37 -16.96 11.04
C ALA A 166 3.05 -17.65 12.24
N GLU A 167 2.88 -18.97 12.40
CA GLU A 167 3.53 -19.72 13.48
C GLU A 167 5.02 -19.88 13.20
N LYS A 168 5.38 -20.22 11.95
CA LYS A 168 6.77 -20.34 11.51
C LYS A 168 7.41 -18.99 11.20
N LYS A 169 6.62 -17.92 11.05
CA LYS A 169 7.03 -16.60 10.58
C LYS A 169 7.71 -16.68 9.21
N GLU A 170 6.99 -17.28 8.27
CA GLU A 170 7.48 -17.54 6.92
C GLU A 170 6.53 -16.99 5.85
N ILE A 171 7.08 -16.31 4.85
CA ILE A 171 6.39 -15.94 3.62
C ILE A 171 6.66 -17.00 2.56
N VAL A 172 5.63 -17.43 1.84
CA VAL A 172 5.74 -18.35 0.70
C VAL A 172 5.61 -17.55 -0.59
N THR A 173 6.56 -17.72 -1.51
CA THR A 173 6.60 -17.00 -2.78
C THR A 173 6.72 -17.93 -3.98
N ASN A 174 6.09 -17.55 -5.08
CA ASN A 174 6.45 -18.03 -6.41
C ASN A 174 7.47 -17.08 -7.01
N ASP A 175 8.74 -17.50 -7.04
CA ASP A 175 9.85 -16.71 -7.57
C ASP A 175 10.18 -17.18 -8.99
N PRO A 176 10.01 -16.33 -10.02
CA PRO A 176 10.28 -16.70 -11.41
C PRO A 176 11.70 -17.20 -11.70
N THR A 177 12.66 -16.85 -10.84
CA THR A 177 14.08 -17.21 -10.97
C THR A 177 14.45 -18.38 -10.08
N ILE A 178 13.99 -18.38 -8.83
CA ILE A 178 14.37 -19.38 -7.82
C ILE A 178 13.49 -20.63 -7.92
N GLY A 179 12.16 -20.48 -8.01
CA GLY A 179 11.23 -21.61 -8.06
C GLY A 179 9.86 -21.35 -7.45
N LYS A 180 8.98 -22.35 -7.60
CA LYS A 180 7.66 -22.42 -6.95
C LYS A 180 7.83 -22.63 -5.44
N ASP A 181 6.91 -22.06 -4.65
CA ASP A 181 6.82 -22.24 -3.19
C ASP A 181 8.13 -21.98 -2.44
N TYR A 182 8.88 -20.98 -2.89
CA TYR A 182 10.08 -20.53 -2.21
C TYR A 182 9.73 -19.82 -0.90
N THR A 183 10.06 -20.49 0.20
CA THR A 183 9.83 -20.02 1.57
C THR A 183 10.97 -19.14 2.08
N ILE A 184 10.62 -18.02 2.71
CA ILE A 184 11.55 -17.01 3.25
C ILE A 184 11.07 -16.62 4.64
N SER A 185 11.95 -16.48 5.63
CA SER A 185 11.51 -15.95 6.93
C SER A 185 11.02 -14.50 6.81
N TYR A 186 10.14 -14.07 7.70
CA TYR A 186 9.62 -12.69 7.73
C TYR A 186 10.75 -11.66 7.74
N ASP A 187 11.74 -11.84 8.62
CA ASP A 187 12.88 -10.93 8.73
C ASP A 187 13.68 -10.88 7.42
N GLN A 188 13.98 -12.03 6.83
CA GLN A 188 14.71 -12.10 5.57
C GLN A 188 13.92 -11.44 4.44
N PHE A 189 12.62 -11.73 4.34
CA PHE A 189 11.75 -11.14 3.33
C PHE A 189 11.74 -9.61 3.41
N MET A 190 11.62 -9.06 4.62
CA MET A 190 11.61 -7.61 4.83
C MET A 190 12.99 -6.96 4.60
N ASN A 191 14.09 -7.67 4.90
CA ASN A 191 15.45 -7.20 4.60
C ASN A 191 15.77 -7.12 3.10
N LEU A 192 15.03 -7.87 2.28
CA LEU A 192 15.15 -7.79 0.82
C LEU A 192 14.52 -6.50 0.24
N ASN A 193 13.79 -5.71 1.03
CA ASN A 193 13.17 -4.51 0.51
C ASN A 193 14.18 -3.48 -0.05
N LEU A 194 13.73 -2.71 -1.03
CA LEU A 194 14.46 -1.61 -1.65
C LEU A 194 14.22 -0.26 -0.93
N THR A 195 13.31 -0.18 0.04
CA THR A 195 13.15 1.03 0.87
C THR A 195 14.23 1.12 1.95
N ALA A 196 14.42 2.31 2.49
CA ALA A 196 15.29 2.53 3.65
C ALA A 196 14.70 2.02 4.96
N ASN A 197 13.39 1.70 5.02
CA ASN A 197 12.71 1.29 6.23
C ASN A 197 12.30 -0.19 6.13
N PRO A 198 12.94 -1.09 6.91
CA PRO A 198 12.65 -2.52 6.84
C PRO A 198 11.27 -2.90 7.39
N LYS A 199 10.50 -1.96 7.97
CA LYS A 199 9.11 -2.19 8.36
C LYS A 199 8.17 -2.38 7.16
N TYR A 200 8.54 -1.83 6.01
CA TYR A 200 7.71 -1.88 4.81
C TYR A 200 8.33 -2.77 3.75
N SER A 201 7.52 -3.25 2.79
CA SER A 201 7.93 -3.96 1.59
C SER A 201 7.23 -3.33 0.38
N MET A 202 7.97 -3.02 -0.68
CA MET A 202 7.36 -2.54 -1.92
C MET A 202 6.58 -3.68 -2.58
N ALA A 203 5.36 -3.40 -3.03
CA ALA A 203 4.52 -4.37 -3.70
C ALA A 203 3.66 -3.73 -4.79
N ILE A 204 3.37 -4.51 -5.83
CA ILE A 204 2.25 -4.25 -6.73
C ILE A 204 1.07 -5.05 -6.22
N VAL A 205 -0.03 -4.35 -5.94
CA VAL A 205 -1.32 -4.94 -5.60
C VAL A 205 -2.16 -4.95 -6.86
N ILE A 206 -2.73 -6.11 -7.21
CA ILE A 206 -3.73 -6.27 -8.26
C ILE A 206 -4.88 -7.03 -7.63
N SER A 207 -6.07 -6.43 -7.58
CA SER A 207 -7.26 -7.04 -6.99
C SER A 207 -8.46 -6.87 -7.91
N PRO A 208 -9.43 -7.81 -7.90
CA PRO A 208 -10.70 -7.60 -8.58
C PRO A 208 -11.33 -6.28 -8.14
N GLY A 209 -11.92 -5.53 -9.07
CA GLY A 209 -12.74 -4.37 -8.71
C GLY A 209 -13.97 -4.80 -7.91
N VAL A 210 -14.55 -3.87 -7.15
CA VAL A 210 -15.86 -4.09 -6.53
C VAL A 210 -16.87 -4.24 -7.67
N LEU A 211 -17.47 -5.44 -7.80
CA LEU A 211 -18.58 -5.70 -8.73
C LEU A 211 -19.81 -4.86 -8.39
#